data_AF-A0ABD3N1Y4-F1
#
_entry.id   AF-A0ABD3N1Y4-F1
#
_cell.length_a   1.000
_cell.length_b   1.000
_cell.length_c   1.000
_cell.angle_alpha   90.00
_cell.angle_beta   90.00
_cell.angle_gamma   90.00
#
_symmetry.space_group_name_H-M   'P 1'
#
loop_
_entity.id
_entity.type
_entity.pdbx_description
1 polymer ?
#
loop_
_entity_poly.entity_id
_entity_poly.type
_entity_poly.pdbx_seq_one_letter_code
_entity_poly.pdbx_strand_id
1 'polypeptide(L)'
;MPTSSSNGLGRIELAAIAAIGAAVASSLTTLLLVSALAKKLKRHDDIAGVTADDELRSSSSTSINKGGYESLIGNTPLLYLPHLSSLFTHGVKIFVKMESLNPGGTGKDRAALNMILDAERRGDLPSPLQSSLRCAENSYELSRKTPNCDVVDEVNHQSAHNISTSSIQRNSIPLDIHNAILTALHNTRTNGILIEGTSGSTGISLASLSCSRGHGVIVIMPDDQSSQKMDFLKRLGAGVVVVKNCSISNPGHYVNVARRIWEWLQVGRRYDEYYWKNVARHTTRSDFMENASQPQKLIQAAFMNQFENLANVQSHYMTTGPEIYSQLHGKVDGFVMSAGTGGTIVGVGGYLKEKWWQSFHQKKQTSLRKETGNEPPKIVLVDPPGSSLFNKIKYGVAFAPQQSEKQLRRHRYDTIAEGIGLDRITGNFGLGCESAPCPWENAQFGRRINMLMNPNASSHDRILAMPSTAQHNGIIDDAFSITDQQAVYMAHYLLRHEGIFVGSSTAVNIVGALLVASQMPANSNIVTIVCDGGQRHTSRFWNRDFIVERGLIWPGDSDDGVALDERKVDILELLGITSSGTGS
;
A
#
# COMPACT_ATOMS: atom_id res chain seq x y z
N MET A 1 -54.80 -16.14 -80.28
CA MET A 1 -54.46 -17.32 -79.46
C MET A 1 -53.58 -16.86 -78.31
N PRO A 2 -54.00 -17.01 -77.04
CA PRO A 2 -53.24 -16.52 -75.89
C PRO A 2 -52.43 -17.61 -75.14
N THR A 3 -51.52 -17.10 -74.29
CA THR A 3 -50.71 -17.71 -73.20
C THR A 3 -49.50 -18.58 -73.54
N SER A 4 -48.29 -18.14 -73.15
CA SER A 4 -47.61 -18.63 -71.93
C SER A 4 -46.41 -17.76 -71.52
N SER A 5 -46.28 -17.57 -70.21
CA SER A 5 -45.27 -16.81 -69.49
C SER A 5 -44.20 -17.75 -68.92
N SER A 6 -42.92 -17.53 -69.18
CA SER A 6 -41.82 -18.00 -68.31
C SER A 6 -40.46 -17.53 -68.84
N ASN A 7 -39.94 -16.40 -68.37
CA ASN A 7 -38.51 -16.07 -68.51
C ASN A 7 -37.95 -15.19 -67.37
N GLY A 8 -38.70 -15.01 -66.28
CA GLY A 8 -38.29 -14.19 -65.13
C GLY A 8 -37.57 -14.94 -64.01
N LEU A 9 -37.83 -16.25 -63.82
CA LEU A 9 -37.29 -17.00 -62.68
C LEU A 9 -35.83 -17.45 -62.86
N GLY A 10 -35.40 -17.79 -64.08
CA GLY A 10 -34.07 -18.38 -64.30
C GLY A 10 -32.88 -17.44 -64.06
N ARG A 11 -33.08 -16.10 -64.14
CA ARG A 11 -32.00 -15.13 -63.93
C ARG A 11 -31.77 -14.79 -62.45
N ILE A 12 -32.80 -14.90 -61.60
CA ILE A 12 -32.67 -14.60 -60.16
C ILE A 12 -32.03 -15.79 -59.43
N GLU A 13 -32.37 -17.03 -59.81
CA GLU A 13 -31.72 -18.22 -59.24
C GLU A 13 -30.22 -18.29 -59.58
N LEU A 14 -29.81 -17.97 -60.83
CA LEU A 14 -28.39 -17.96 -61.19
C LEU A 14 -27.58 -16.91 -60.41
N ALA A 15 -28.16 -15.73 -60.16
CA ALA A 15 -27.50 -14.68 -59.39
C ALA A 15 -27.38 -15.04 -57.90
N ALA A 16 -28.41 -15.67 -57.32
CA ALA A 16 -28.38 -16.16 -55.94
C ALA A 16 -27.37 -17.30 -55.75
N ILE A 17 -27.30 -18.25 -56.69
CA ILE A 17 -26.32 -19.34 -56.67
C ILE A 17 -24.89 -18.80 -56.81
N ALA A 18 -24.67 -17.80 -57.67
CA ALA A 18 -23.37 -17.14 -57.80
C ALA A 18 -22.96 -16.37 -56.53
N ALA A 19 -23.89 -15.69 -55.87
CA ALA A 19 -23.63 -14.96 -54.63
C ALA A 19 -23.32 -15.91 -53.45
N ILE A 20 -24.05 -17.02 -53.34
CA ILE A 20 -23.78 -18.07 -52.34
C ILE A 20 -22.42 -18.73 -52.63
N GLY A 21 -22.12 -19.01 -53.90
CA GLY A 21 -20.82 -19.55 -54.32
C GLY A 21 -19.65 -18.64 -53.97
N ALA A 22 -19.78 -17.32 -54.17
CA ALA A 22 -18.76 -16.35 -53.80
C ALA A 22 -18.59 -16.22 -52.28
N ALA A 23 -19.68 -16.25 -51.51
CA ALA A 23 -19.64 -16.23 -50.05
C ALA A 23 -18.94 -17.46 -49.48
N VAL A 24 -19.29 -18.67 -49.95
CA VAL A 24 -18.65 -19.92 -49.53
C VAL A 24 -17.19 -19.99 -49.95
N ALA A 25 -16.86 -19.53 -51.16
CA ALA A 25 -15.46 -19.45 -51.62
C ALA A 25 -14.64 -18.51 -50.73
N SER A 26 -15.18 -17.34 -50.35
CA SER A 26 -14.51 -16.40 -49.45
C SER A 26 -14.26 -17.03 -48.07
N SER A 27 -15.25 -17.71 -47.49
CA SER A 27 -15.13 -18.38 -46.20
C SER A 27 -14.13 -19.53 -46.23
N LEU A 28 -14.08 -20.29 -47.34
CA LEU A 28 -13.12 -21.38 -47.50
C LEU A 28 -11.69 -20.85 -47.66
N THR A 29 -11.50 -19.75 -48.41
CA THR A 29 -10.19 -19.08 -48.50
C THR A 29 -9.76 -18.51 -47.15
N THR A 30 -10.66 -17.91 -46.36
CA THR A 30 -10.34 -17.44 -45.01
C THR A 30 -9.96 -18.61 -44.10
N LEU A 31 -10.68 -19.74 -44.17
CA LEU A 31 -10.39 -20.92 -43.37
C LEU A 31 -9.05 -21.58 -43.76
N LEU A 32 -8.73 -21.63 -45.06
CA LEU A 32 -7.45 -22.10 -45.56
C LEU A 32 -6.31 -21.15 -45.19
N LEU A 33 -6.53 -19.84 -45.19
CA LEU A 33 -5.54 -18.86 -44.76
C LEU A 33 -5.28 -18.96 -43.25
N VAL A 34 -6.32 -19.13 -42.43
CA VAL A 34 -6.21 -19.36 -40.98
C VAL A 34 -5.51 -20.69 -40.70
N SER A 35 -5.81 -21.76 -41.44
CA SER A 35 -5.14 -23.05 -41.32
C SER A 35 -3.67 -23.00 -41.76
N ALA A 36 -3.37 -22.24 -42.82
CA ALA A 36 -2.01 -22.01 -43.28
C ALA A 36 -1.20 -21.15 -42.29
N LEU A 37 -1.80 -20.11 -41.72
CA LEU A 37 -1.23 -19.29 -40.64
C LEU A 37 -1.00 -20.13 -39.38
N ALA A 38 -1.97 -20.95 -38.98
CA ALA A 38 -1.85 -21.87 -37.85
C ALA A 38 -0.73 -22.91 -38.08
N LYS A 39 -0.59 -23.46 -39.28
CA LYS A 39 0.52 -24.36 -39.65
C LYS A 39 1.87 -23.63 -39.70
N LYS A 40 1.90 -22.34 -40.08
CA LYS A 40 3.12 -21.53 -40.12
C LYS A 40 3.56 -21.09 -38.72
N LEU A 41 2.61 -20.84 -37.81
CA LEU A 41 2.86 -20.64 -36.38
C LEU A 41 3.37 -21.92 -35.71
N LYS A 42 2.74 -23.07 -36.00
CA LYS A 42 3.20 -24.38 -35.49
C LYS A 42 4.60 -24.76 -35.97
N ARG A 43 4.96 -24.43 -37.22
CA ARG A 43 6.32 -24.60 -37.75
C ARG A 43 7.35 -23.64 -37.14
N HIS A 44 6.93 -22.51 -36.59
CA HIS A 44 7.82 -21.63 -35.83
C HIS A 44 8.09 -22.17 -34.42
N ASP A 45 7.14 -22.89 -33.81
CA ASP A 45 7.35 -23.59 -32.55
C ASP A 45 8.19 -24.87 -32.71
N ASP A 46 8.07 -25.57 -33.85
CA ASP A 46 8.79 -26.84 -34.11
C ASP A 46 10.24 -26.65 -34.62
N ILE A 47 10.68 -25.43 -34.95
CA ILE A 47 12.04 -25.12 -35.47
C ILE A 47 12.94 -24.42 -34.41
N ALA A 48 12.38 -24.02 -33.27
CA ALA A 48 13.16 -23.62 -32.11
C ALA A 48 13.62 -24.88 -31.34
N GLY A 49 14.63 -25.56 -31.90
CA GLY A 49 15.26 -26.72 -31.29
C GLY A 49 15.78 -26.44 -29.89
N VAL A 50 15.18 -27.13 -28.93
CA VAL A 50 15.78 -27.81 -27.78
C VAL A 50 17.29 -27.55 -27.61
N THR A 51 17.61 -26.58 -26.77
CA THR A 51 18.89 -26.52 -26.06
C THR A 51 18.59 -26.56 -24.56
N ALA A 52 18.97 -27.67 -23.94
CA ALA A 52 19.29 -27.92 -22.52
C ALA A 52 18.97 -26.87 -21.42
N ASP A 53 17.78 -26.27 -21.41
CA ASP A 53 17.29 -25.41 -20.32
C ASP A 53 15.91 -25.83 -19.77
N ASP A 54 15.34 -26.94 -20.28
CA ASP A 54 14.00 -27.41 -19.91
C ASP A 54 13.94 -28.22 -18.60
N GLU A 55 15.07 -28.52 -17.97
CA GLU A 55 15.06 -29.11 -16.61
C GLU A 55 14.78 -28.09 -15.49
N LEU A 56 14.75 -26.77 -15.78
CA LEU A 56 14.36 -25.75 -14.79
C LEU A 56 12.88 -25.32 -14.84
N ARG A 57 12.14 -25.72 -15.89
CA ARG A 57 10.74 -25.28 -16.11
C ARG A 57 9.66 -26.24 -15.59
N SER A 58 10.04 -27.35 -14.96
CA SER A 58 9.08 -28.29 -14.34
C SER A 58 8.70 -27.94 -12.88
N SER A 59 9.18 -26.82 -12.33
CA SER A 59 8.83 -26.39 -10.96
C SER A 59 7.64 -25.41 -10.87
N SER A 60 7.14 -24.86 -11.98
CA SER A 60 5.91 -24.06 -11.96
C SER A 60 4.67 -24.94 -12.18
N SER A 61 4.44 -25.87 -11.26
CA SER A 61 3.06 -26.18 -10.87
C SER A 61 2.49 -24.89 -10.27
N THR A 62 1.92 -24.04 -11.12
CA THR A 62 1.17 -22.88 -10.67
C THR A 62 0.01 -23.46 -9.86
N SER A 63 0.15 -23.43 -8.54
CA SER A 63 -0.84 -23.98 -7.63
C SER A 63 -2.13 -23.17 -7.82
N ILE A 64 -3.07 -23.72 -8.60
CA ILE A 64 -4.43 -23.19 -8.79
C ILE A 64 -5.17 -23.11 -7.42
N ASN A 65 -4.56 -23.60 -6.33
CA ASN A 65 -5.09 -23.65 -4.97
C ASN A 65 -4.66 -22.52 -4.02
N LYS A 66 -4.02 -21.43 -4.48
CA LYS A 66 -3.77 -20.23 -3.64
C LYS A 66 -4.88 -19.18 -3.81
N GLY A 67 -6.09 -19.50 -3.34
CA GLY A 67 -7.21 -18.55 -3.28
C GLY A 67 -7.18 -17.67 -2.02
N GLY A 68 -7.90 -16.55 -2.02
CA GLY A 68 -8.09 -15.68 -0.84
C GLY A 68 -7.75 -14.21 -1.09
N TYR A 69 -8.12 -13.33 -0.14
CA TYR A 69 -7.88 -11.89 -0.27
C TYR A 69 -6.39 -11.54 -0.46
N GLU A 70 -5.51 -12.28 0.22
CA GLU A 70 -4.05 -12.08 0.16
C GLU A 70 -3.43 -12.38 -1.21
N SER A 71 -4.03 -13.25 -2.03
CA SER A 71 -3.48 -13.57 -3.36
C SER A 71 -3.71 -12.44 -4.38
N LEU A 72 -4.58 -11.49 -4.06
CA LEU A 72 -4.81 -10.28 -4.85
C LEU A 72 -3.84 -9.15 -4.50
N ILE A 73 -3.05 -9.28 -3.43
CA ILE A 73 -2.11 -8.25 -2.99
C ILE A 73 -0.82 -8.36 -3.80
N GLY A 74 -0.42 -7.24 -4.40
CA GLY A 74 0.78 -7.13 -5.20
C GLY A 74 0.59 -7.47 -6.67
N ASN A 75 1.70 -7.72 -7.38
CA ASN A 75 1.71 -7.89 -8.84
C ASN A 75 0.98 -6.75 -9.58
N THR A 76 1.03 -5.54 -9.04
CA THR A 76 0.34 -4.38 -9.59
C THR A 76 0.96 -3.96 -10.93
N PRO A 77 0.20 -3.42 -11.88
CA PRO A 77 0.76 -3.01 -13.16
C PRO A 77 1.69 -1.81 -12.99
N LEU A 78 2.70 -1.74 -13.86
CA LEU A 78 3.52 -0.56 -14.08
C LEU A 78 3.02 0.16 -15.33
N LEU A 79 2.60 1.41 -15.17
CA LEU A 79 2.00 2.21 -16.24
C LEU A 79 2.99 3.26 -16.73
N TYR A 80 3.17 3.36 -18.04
CA TYR A 80 3.91 4.45 -18.69
C TYR A 80 3.03 5.69 -18.80
N LEU A 81 3.56 6.87 -18.45
CA LEU A 81 2.85 8.15 -18.54
C LEU A 81 3.31 8.95 -19.77
N PRO A 82 2.63 8.84 -20.92
CA PRO A 82 3.09 9.42 -22.18
C PRO A 82 3.10 10.94 -22.16
N HIS A 83 2.09 11.61 -21.58
CA HIS A 83 2.04 13.06 -21.59
C HIS A 83 3.12 13.64 -20.71
N LEU A 84 3.31 13.12 -19.49
CA LEU A 84 4.40 13.56 -18.62
C LEU A 84 5.79 13.26 -19.20
N SER A 85 5.98 12.10 -19.84
CA SER A 85 7.27 11.77 -20.47
C SER A 85 7.56 12.69 -21.67
N SER A 86 6.53 13.12 -22.40
CA SER A 86 6.67 14.03 -23.55
C SER A 86 7.12 15.44 -23.19
N LEU A 87 7.06 15.82 -21.91
CA LEU A 87 7.57 17.11 -21.41
C LEU A 87 9.10 17.22 -21.50
N PHE A 88 9.81 16.09 -21.65
CA PHE A 88 11.27 16.04 -21.68
C PHE A 88 11.78 15.66 -23.07
N THR A 89 12.47 16.58 -23.73
CA THR A 89 12.99 16.41 -25.11
C THR A 89 14.11 15.38 -25.23
N HIS A 90 14.74 15.00 -24.12
CA HIS A 90 15.84 14.02 -24.06
C HIS A 90 15.37 12.58 -23.81
N GLY A 91 14.08 12.27 -23.97
CA GLY A 91 13.57 10.90 -24.00
C GLY A 91 13.47 10.22 -22.63
N VAL A 92 13.45 10.98 -21.53
CA VAL A 92 13.18 10.42 -20.19
C VAL A 92 11.75 9.87 -20.13
N LYS A 93 11.61 8.70 -19.52
CA LYS A 93 10.36 7.97 -19.40
C LYS A 93 9.93 7.93 -17.95
N ILE A 94 8.69 8.34 -17.70
CA ILE A 94 8.08 8.34 -16.37
C ILE A 94 7.09 7.18 -16.30
N PHE A 95 7.23 6.37 -15.26
CA PHE A 95 6.37 5.24 -14.98
C PHE A 95 5.78 5.35 -13.58
N VAL A 96 4.57 4.81 -13.42
CA VAL A 96 3.91 4.70 -12.12
C VAL A 96 3.53 3.27 -11.80
N LYS A 97 3.87 2.84 -10.59
CA LYS A 97 3.42 1.58 -10.03
C LYS A 97 2.03 1.75 -9.43
N MET A 98 1.06 1.00 -9.93
CA MET A 98 -0.37 1.17 -9.59
C MET A 98 -0.74 0.49 -8.27
N GLU A 99 -0.17 0.94 -7.14
CA GLU A 99 -0.47 0.39 -5.81
C GLU A 99 -1.91 0.65 -5.34
N SER A 100 -2.62 1.56 -6.00
CA SER A 100 -4.07 1.76 -5.84
C SER A 100 -4.92 0.57 -6.30
N LEU A 101 -4.36 -0.38 -7.06
CA LEU A 101 -5.05 -1.57 -7.57
C LEU A 101 -4.91 -2.81 -6.68
N ASN A 102 -4.23 -2.70 -5.53
CA ASN A 102 -4.37 -3.70 -4.48
C ASN A 102 -5.85 -3.77 -4.02
N PRO A 103 -6.34 -4.89 -3.48
CA PRO A 103 -7.76 -5.07 -3.13
C PRO A 103 -8.26 -4.07 -2.07
N GLY A 104 -7.40 -3.66 -1.14
CA GLY A 104 -7.65 -2.62 -0.15
C GLY A 104 -7.47 -1.21 -0.70
N GLY A 105 -7.15 -1.08 -1.98
CA GLY A 105 -7.03 0.15 -2.76
C GLY A 105 -5.78 0.98 -2.48
N THR A 106 -4.78 0.40 -1.78
CA THR A 106 -3.53 1.10 -1.44
C THR A 106 -2.35 0.14 -1.31
N GLY A 107 -1.12 0.66 -1.42
CA GLY A 107 0.10 -0.12 -1.15
C GLY A 107 0.29 -0.58 0.30
N LYS A 108 -0.54 -0.11 1.25
CA LYS A 108 -0.50 -0.56 2.65
C LYS A 108 -0.93 -2.01 2.82
N ASP A 109 -1.61 -2.59 1.84
CA ASP A 109 -1.96 -4.02 1.82
C ASP A 109 -0.72 -4.91 1.91
N ARG A 110 0.38 -4.54 1.23
CA ARG A 110 1.65 -5.27 1.27
C ARG A 110 2.27 -5.26 2.67
N ALA A 111 2.35 -4.08 3.27
CA ALA A 111 2.91 -3.90 4.61
C ALA A 111 2.04 -4.61 5.66
N ALA A 112 0.71 -4.46 5.59
CA ALA A 112 -0.23 -5.12 6.49
C ALA A 112 -0.10 -6.65 6.42
N LEU A 113 -0.09 -7.23 5.21
CA LEU A 113 0.08 -8.66 5.03
C LEU A 113 1.40 -9.15 5.62
N ASN A 114 2.52 -8.49 5.29
CA ASN A 114 3.82 -8.95 5.78
C ASN A 114 3.99 -8.78 7.30
N MET A 115 3.40 -7.74 7.91
CA MET A 115 3.39 -7.58 9.38
C MET A 115 2.57 -8.68 10.06
N ILE A 116 1.41 -9.07 9.50
CA ILE A 116 0.61 -10.18 10.03
C ILE A 116 1.37 -11.49 9.90
N LEU A 117 1.91 -11.81 8.71
CA LEU A 117 2.69 -13.03 8.48
C LEU A 117 3.93 -13.10 9.39
N ASP A 118 4.58 -11.97 9.64
CA ASP A 118 5.70 -11.91 10.56
C ASP A 118 5.27 -12.22 12.00
N ALA A 119 4.19 -11.60 12.48
CA ALA A 119 3.65 -11.85 13.81
C ALA A 119 3.21 -13.31 14.00
N GLU A 120 2.58 -13.92 13.00
CA GLU A 120 2.22 -15.34 13.03
C GLU A 120 3.45 -16.25 13.05
N ARG A 121 4.48 -15.96 12.25
CA ARG A 121 5.75 -16.74 12.25
C ARG A 121 6.46 -16.66 13.60
N ARG A 122 6.43 -15.50 14.26
CA ARG A 122 7.01 -15.31 15.59
C ARG A 122 6.16 -15.90 16.72
N GLY A 123 4.91 -16.29 16.43
CA GLY A 123 3.97 -16.81 17.42
C GLY A 123 3.27 -15.74 18.26
N ASP A 124 3.39 -14.46 17.88
CA ASP A 124 2.65 -13.34 18.47
C ASP A 124 1.17 -13.35 18.07
N LEU A 125 0.86 -14.03 16.94
CA LEU A 125 -0.49 -14.33 16.49
C LEU A 125 -0.65 -15.83 16.26
N PRO A 126 -1.88 -16.36 16.43
CA PRO A 126 -2.17 -17.73 16.10
C PRO A 126 -2.09 -17.90 14.59
N SER A 127 -1.86 -19.13 14.12
CA SER A 127 -1.99 -19.44 12.70
C SER A 127 -3.39 -19.03 12.18
N PRO A 128 -3.50 -18.60 10.91
CA PRO A 128 -4.80 -18.28 10.33
C PRO A 128 -5.69 -19.53 10.36
N LEU A 129 -7.01 -19.34 10.25
CA LEU A 129 -7.91 -20.46 9.99
C LEU A 129 -7.40 -21.18 8.73
N GLN A 130 -6.99 -22.44 8.86
CA GLN A 130 -6.54 -23.22 7.70
C GLN A 130 -7.61 -23.16 6.62
N SER A 131 -7.20 -23.07 5.35
CA SER A 131 -8.07 -23.22 4.16
C SER A 131 -8.64 -24.63 4.01
N SER A 132 -8.94 -25.31 5.12
CA SER A 132 -9.69 -26.55 5.13
C SER A 132 -11.17 -26.22 4.95
N LEU A 133 -11.64 -26.47 3.72
CA LEU A 133 -13.02 -26.85 3.38
C LEU A 133 -13.49 -28.12 4.13
N ARG A 134 -13.12 -28.29 5.41
CA ARG A 134 -13.55 -29.39 6.28
C ARG A 134 -13.94 -28.85 7.64
N CYS A 135 -14.97 -28.01 7.67
CA CYS A 135 -15.77 -27.73 8.86
C CYS A 135 -17.10 -27.10 8.42
N ALA A 136 -17.86 -27.81 7.60
CA ALA A 136 -19.23 -27.44 7.26
C ALA A 136 -20.08 -28.68 6.95
N GLU A 137 -20.02 -29.70 7.81
CA GLU A 137 -21.06 -30.75 7.81
C GLU A 137 -21.77 -30.90 9.16
N ASN A 138 -21.30 -30.29 10.26
CA ASN A 138 -21.95 -30.43 11.57
C ASN A 138 -22.52 -29.13 12.17
N SER A 139 -22.63 -28.04 11.41
CA SER A 139 -23.21 -26.77 11.89
C SER A 139 -24.56 -26.38 11.26
N TYR A 140 -25.13 -27.24 10.40
CA TYR A 140 -26.40 -26.95 9.73
C TYR A 140 -27.68 -27.36 10.49
N GLU A 141 -27.58 -27.98 11.67
CA GLU A 141 -28.77 -28.37 12.45
C GLU A 141 -29.17 -27.42 13.59
N LEU A 142 -28.38 -26.38 13.91
CA LEU A 142 -28.69 -25.49 15.04
C LEU A 142 -29.42 -24.18 14.70
N SER A 143 -29.71 -23.86 13.43
CA SER A 143 -30.39 -22.59 13.08
C SER A 143 -31.93 -22.65 12.99
N ARG A 144 -32.57 -23.80 13.29
CA ARG A 144 -34.05 -23.95 13.21
C ARG A 144 -34.84 -23.86 14.51
N LYS A 145 -34.30 -23.21 15.55
CA LYS A 145 -35.11 -22.87 16.74
C LYS A 145 -34.95 -21.41 17.14
N THR A 146 -35.50 -20.52 16.33
CA THR A 146 -35.99 -19.22 16.79
C THR A 146 -37.44 -19.38 17.23
N PRO A 147 -37.80 -19.17 18.51
CA PRO A 147 -39.15 -18.79 18.87
C PRO A 147 -39.37 -17.31 18.52
N ASN A 148 -40.58 -17.01 18.06
CA ASN A 148 -41.06 -15.67 17.69
C ASN A 148 -40.61 -14.56 18.66
N CYS A 149 -40.07 -13.48 18.09
CA CYS A 149 -39.87 -12.21 18.76
C CYS A 149 -41.18 -11.42 18.67
N ASP A 150 -42.07 -11.58 19.64
CA ASP A 150 -43.23 -10.70 19.81
C ASP A 150 -42.94 -9.67 20.91
N VAL A 151 -43.13 -8.41 20.52
CA VAL A 151 -43.68 -7.28 21.27
C VAL A 151 -42.89 -6.74 22.48
N VAL A 152 -42.53 -5.46 22.29
CA VAL A 152 -42.18 -4.39 23.23
C VAL A 152 -42.95 -4.46 24.54
N ASP A 153 -42.28 -4.29 25.68
CA ASP A 153 -42.90 -3.70 26.87
C ASP A 153 -41.90 -2.88 27.69
N GLU A 154 -42.30 -1.63 27.92
CA GLU A 154 -41.73 -0.68 28.87
C GLU A 154 -41.89 -1.20 30.31
N VAL A 155 -40.83 -1.15 31.13
CA VAL A 155 -41.01 -1.15 32.60
C VAL A 155 -40.05 -0.16 33.27
N ASN A 156 -40.65 0.97 33.62
CA ASN A 156 -40.54 1.77 34.85
C ASN A 156 -39.19 2.11 35.49
N HIS A 157 -38.92 3.43 35.44
CA HIS A 157 -38.36 4.21 36.54
C HIS A 157 -39.06 3.91 37.87
N GLN A 158 -38.31 3.50 38.89
CA GLN A 158 -38.36 4.02 40.27
C GLN A 158 -37.61 3.07 41.22
N SER A 159 -36.39 3.44 41.59
CA SER A 159 -35.78 3.19 42.92
C SER A 159 -34.34 3.70 42.93
N ALA A 160 -34.20 5.01 42.87
CA ALA A 160 -33.01 5.67 43.37
C ALA A 160 -33.15 5.75 44.89
N HIS A 161 -32.28 5.07 45.64
CA HIS A 161 -31.75 5.61 46.90
C HIS A 161 -30.52 4.83 47.37
N ASN A 162 -29.46 5.62 47.60
CA ASN A 162 -28.35 5.39 48.53
C ASN A 162 -27.33 4.29 48.19
N ILE A 163 -26.41 4.62 47.27
CA ILE A 163 -25.03 4.11 47.35
C ILE A 163 -24.09 5.29 47.47
N SER A 164 -23.34 5.27 48.57
CA SER A 164 -22.27 6.18 48.98
C SER A 164 -21.32 6.56 47.83
N THR A 165 -21.18 7.86 47.61
CA THR A 165 -20.25 8.51 46.67
C THR A 165 -18.81 8.61 47.22
N SER A 166 -18.24 7.52 47.75
CA SER A 166 -16.88 7.51 48.30
C SER A 166 -16.01 6.33 47.87
N SER A 167 -15.99 6.02 46.57
CA SER A 167 -14.92 5.24 45.95
C SER A 167 -14.84 5.55 44.46
N ILE A 168 -14.08 6.57 44.08
CA ILE A 168 -13.70 6.82 42.69
C ILE A 168 -12.98 5.56 42.18
N GLN A 169 -13.63 4.80 41.31
CA GLN A 169 -13.06 3.66 40.59
C GLN A 169 -11.88 4.14 39.73
N ARG A 170 -10.65 4.06 40.26
CA ARG A 170 -9.41 4.37 39.53
C ARG A 170 -8.98 3.28 38.53
N ASN A 171 -9.82 2.27 38.28
CA ASN A 171 -9.44 1.04 37.55
C ASN A 171 -10.37 0.67 36.37
N SER A 172 -11.29 1.53 35.95
CA SER A 172 -12.14 1.22 34.78
C SER A 172 -11.42 1.58 33.47
N ILE A 173 -11.38 0.63 32.54
CA ILE A 173 -10.95 0.89 31.15
C ILE A 173 -11.94 1.90 30.55
N PRO A 174 -11.47 2.94 29.82
CA PRO A 174 -12.37 3.83 29.09
C PRO A 174 -13.38 3.05 28.25
N LEU A 175 -14.65 3.46 28.27
CA LEU A 175 -15.76 2.72 27.68
C LEU A 175 -15.59 2.45 26.18
N ASP A 176 -15.00 3.41 25.45
CA ASP A 176 -14.66 3.31 24.03
C ASP A 176 -13.61 2.23 23.76
N ILE A 177 -12.53 2.19 24.55
CA ILE A 177 -11.48 1.16 24.48
C ILE A 177 -12.08 -0.21 24.82
N HIS A 178 -12.88 -0.27 25.88
CA HIS A 178 -13.57 -1.48 26.30
C HIS A 178 -14.45 -2.05 25.17
N ASN A 179 -15.29 -1.22 24.57
CA ASN A 179 -16.16 -1.62 23.46
C ASN A 179 -15.36 -2.05 22.21
N ALA A 180 -14.23 -1.39 21.91
CA ALA A 180 -13.36 -1.79 20.82
C ALA A 180 -12.73 -3.17 21.05
N ILE A 181 -12.28 -3.46 22.28
CA ILE A 181 -11.76 -4.78 22.66
C ILE A 181 -12.84 -5.85 22.48
N LEU A 182 -14.07 -5.61 22.94
CA LEU A 182 -15.16 -6.57 22.78
C LEU A 182 -15.54 -6.80 21.32
N THR A 183 -15.50 -5.75 20.51
CA THR A 183 -15.75 -5.87 19.07
C THR A 183 -14.70 -6.78 18.42
N ALA A 184 -13.41 -6.57 18.73
CA ALA A 184 -12.34 -7.43 18.22
C ALA A 184 -12.44 -8.87 18.72
N LEU A 185 -12.82 -9.08 19.98
CA LEU A 185 -13.02 -10.41 20.57
C LEU A 185 -14.24 -11.14 19.99
N HIS A 186 -15.31 -10.42 19.70
CA HIS A 186 -16.49 -11.01 19.08
C HIS A 186 -16.21 -11.45 17.64
N ASN A 187 -15.38 -10.69 16.92
CA ASN A 187 -15.11 -10.92 15.50
C ASN A 187 -13.90 -11.84 15.23
N THR A 188 -13.07 -12.13 16.25
CA THR A 188 -11.94 -13.07 16.08
C THR A 188 -12.43 -14.51 16.06
N ARG A 189 -11.88 -15.31 15.14
CA ARG A 189 -12.12 -16.76 15.00
C ARG A 189 -10.91 -17.61 15.37
N THR A 190 -9.77 -16.96 15.56
CA THR A 190 -8.47 -17.57 15.89
C THR A 190 -8.05 -17.29 17.33
N ASN A 191 -8.78 -16.41 18.05
CA ASN A 191 -8.33 -15.75 19.27
C ASN A 191 -7.09 -14.84 19.07
N GLY A 192 -6.75 -14.49 17.82
CA GLY A 192 -5.75 -13.47 17.50
C GLY A 192 -6.37 -12.09 17.44
N ILE A 193 -5.68 -11.05 17.94
CA ILE A 193 -6.08 -9.65 17.81
C ILE A 193 -4.91 -8.82 17.25
N LEU A 194 -5.17 -8.16 16.13
CA LEU A 194 -4.29 -7.14 15.56
C LEU A 194 -4.57 -5.79 16.23
N ILE A 195 -3.53 -5.05 16.60
CA ILE A 195 -3.67 -3.72 17.20
C ILE A 195 -2.81 -2.75 16.41
N GLU A 196 -3.39 -1.64 15.97
CA GLU A 196 -2.64 -0.63 15.21
C GLU A 196 -3.11 0.79 15.47
N GLY A 197 -2.15 1.70 15.63
CA GLY A 197 -2.38 3.13 15.61
C GLY A 197 -2.14 3.69 14.20
N THR A 198 -3.17 4.18 13.52
CA THR A 198 -3.06 4.62 12.12
C THR A 198 -4.08 5.71 11.75
N SER A 199 -3.71 6.55 10.78
CA SER A 199 -4.59 7.56 10.20
C SER A 199 -5.57 7.00 9.15
N GLY A 200 -5.46 5.72 8.76
CA GLY A 200 -6.56 5.06 8.04
C GLY A 200 -6.15 3.89 7.15
N SER A 201 -5.36 4.13 6.09
CA SER A 201 -5.15 3.12 5.03
C SER A 201 -4.58 1.81 5.56
N THR A 202 -3.59 1.86 6.44
CA THR A 202 -3.05 0.66 7.11
C THR A 202 -4.11 -0.05 7.95
N GLY A 203 -4.99 0.69 8.63
CA GLY A 203 -6.07 0.12 9.43
C GLY A 203 -7.09 -0.60 8.57
N ILE A 204 -7.41 -0.04 7.40
CA ILE A 204 -8.31 -0.67 6.41
C ILE A 204 -7.69 -1.95 5.88
N SER A 205 -6.42 -1.91 5.46
CA SER A 205 -5.68 -3.09 4.99
C SER A 205 -5.64 -4.19 6.06
N LEU A 206 -5.32 -3.82 7.30
CA LEU A 206 -5.31 -4.75 8.44
C LEU A 206 -6.71 -5.30 8.71
N ALA A 207 -7.76 -4.49 8.67
CA ALA A 207 -9.13 -4.96 8.91
C ALA A 207 -9.61 -5.95 7.83
N SER A 208 -9.39 -5.64 6.55
CA SER A 208 -9.73 -6.56 5.46
C SER A 208 -8.97 -7.89 5.57
N LEU A 209 -7.67 -7.84 5.85
CA LEU A 209 -6.85 -9.04 6.05
C LEU A 209 -7.25 -9.81 7.32
N SER A 210 -7.59 -9.10 8.39
CA SER A 210 -8.08 -9.69 9.65
C SER A 210 -9.34 -10.51 9.39
N CYS A 211 -10.30 -9.98 8.63
CA CYS A 211 -11.48 -10.72 8.19
C CYS A 211 -11.10 -12.00 7.43
N SER A 212 -10.20 -11.89 6.43
CA SER A 212 -9.78 -13.03 5.61
C SER A 212 -9.06 -14.11 6.42
N ARG A 213 -8.26 -13.74 7.41
CA ARG A 213 -7.42 -14.66 8.20
C ARG A 213 -8.09 -15.17 9.47
N GLY A 214 -9.17 -14.50 9.91
CA GLY A 214 -9.94 -14.85 11.09
C GLY A 214 -9.41 -14.25 12.39
N HIS A 215 -8.63 -13.17 12.32
CA HIS A 215 -8.24 -12.41 13.52
C HIS A 215 -9.30 -11.34 13.85
N GLY A 216 -9.23 -10.80 15.05
CA GLY A 216 -9.88 -9.55 15.43
C GLY A 216 -8.93 -8.39 15.14
N VAL A 217 -9.45 -7.17 15.06
CA VAL A 217 -8.60 -5.98 14.87
C VAL A 217 -9.12 -4.81 15.71
N ILE A 218 -8.18 -4.09 16.33
CA ILE A 218 -8.43 -2.82 17.03
C ILE A 218 -7.62 -1.73 16.32
N VAL A 219 -8.31 -0.70 15.83
CA VAL A 219 -7.71 0.45 15.16
C VAL A 219 -7.88 1.69 16.03
N ILE A 220 -6.75 2.31 16.39
CA ILE A 220 -6.73 3.58 17.11
C ILE A 220 -6.38 4.67 16.10
N MET A 221 -7.23 5.68 15.97
CA MET A 221 -7.06 6.75 14.97
C MET A 221 -7.32 8.14 15.55
N PRO A 222 -6.70 9.19 15.00
CA PRO A 222 -6.96 10.55 15.42
C PRO A 222 -8.35 11.06 14.95
N ASP A 223 -8.87 12.07 15.63
CA ASP A 223 -10.20 12.68 15.43
C ASP A 223 -10.32 13.59 14.19
N ASP A 224 -9.20 13.88 13.52
CA ASP A 224 -9.12 14.69 12.31
C ASP A 224 -9.19 13.85 11.01
N GLN A 225 -9.51 12.56 11.13
CA GLN A 225 -9.69 11.67 9.99
C GLN A 225 -11.16 11.68 9.51
N SER A 226 -11.35 11.44 8.21
CA SER A 226 -12.69 11.44 7.60
C SER A 226 -13.62 10.40 8.25
N SER A 227 -14.89 10.78 8.48
CA SER A 227 -15.94 9.89 8.99
C SER A 227 -16.15 8.64 8.13
N GLN A 228 -16.03 8.77 6.81
CA GLN A 228 -16.13 7.66 5.86
C GLN A 228 -15.12 6.54 6.15
N LYS A 229 -13.86 6.88 6.51
CA LYS A 229 -12.85 5.89 6.89
C LYS A 229 -13.23 5.16 8.18
N MET A 230 -13.74 5.90 9.18
CA MET A 230 -14.19 5.31 10.45
C MET A 230 -15.35 4.33 10.24
N ASP A 231 -16.35 4.72 9.47
CA ASP A 231 -17.50 3.88 9.17
C ASP A 231 -17.11 2.65 8.36
N PHE A 232 -16.17 2.80 7.43
CA PHE A 232 -15.65 1.67 6.67
C PHE A 232 -14.92 0.66 7.56
N LEU A 233 -14.08 1.11 8.50
CA LEU A 233 -13.41 0.24 9.48
C LEU A 233 -14.42 -0.53 10.35
N LYS A 234 -15.45 0.15 10.86
CA LYS A 234 -16.51 -0.50 11.66
C LYS A 234 -17.28 -1.53 10.85
N ARG A 235 -17.56 -1.25 9.56
CA ARG A 235 -18.21 -2.21 8.64
C ARG A 235 -17.34 -3.43 8.35
N LEU A 236 -16.02 -3.28 8.36
CA LEU A 236 -15.06 -4.38 8.33
C LEU A 236 -14.94 -5.13 9.67
N GLY A 237 -15.74 -4.78 10.68
CA GLY A 237 -15.72 -5.45 11.99
C GLY A 237 -14.57 -5.02 12.90
N ALA A 238 -13.91 -3.89 12.62
CA ALA A 238 -12.86 -3.38 13.47
C ALA A 238 -13.42 -2.71 14.73
N GLY A 239 -12.78 -2.97 15.88
CA GLY A 239 -12.93 -2.12 17.05
C GLY A 239 -12.22 -0.79 16.81
N VAL A 240 -12.93 0.33 16.79
CA VAL A 240 -12.36 1.65 16.49
C VAL A 240 -12.32 2.52 17.74
N VAL A 241 -11.12 3.02 18.08
CA VAL A 241 -10.90 3.99 19.15
C VAL A 241 -10.46 5.31 18.53
N VAL A 242 -11.17 6.38 18.82
CA VAL A 242 -10.87 7.73 18.32
C VAL A 242 -10.23 8.54 19.42
N VAL A 243 -9.07 9.15 19.14
CA VAL A 243 -8.33 9.97 20.11
C VAL A 243 -8.04 11.34 19.54
N LYS A 244 -7.78 12.33 20.40
CA LYS A 244 -7.41 13.67 19.94
C LYS A 244 -6.10 13.63 19.15
N ASN A 245 -6.08 14.28 17.99
CA ASN A 245 -4.83 14.49 17.27
C ASN A 245 -3.85 15.29 18.15
N CYS A 246 -2.64 14.78 18.33
CA CYS A 246 -1.60 15.40 19.15
C CYS A 246 -0.22 14.93 18.68
N SER A 247 0.86 15.43 19.30
CA SER A 247 2.21 14.97 18.97
C SER A 247 2.48 13.55 19.45
N ILE A 248 3.38 12.82 18.78
CA ILE A 248 3.89 11.52 19.25
C ILE A 248 4.52 11.56 20.64
N SER A 249 5.05 12.71 21.08
CA SER A 249 5.59 12.88 22.44
C SER A 249 4.49 12.89 23.51
N ASN A 250 3.24 13.16 23.11
CA ASN A 250 2.10 13.12 24.00
C ASN A 250 1.66 11.66 24.24
N PRO A 251 1.45 11.22 25.49
CA PRO A 251 0.92 9.89 25.79
C PRO A 251 -0.43 9.60 25.10
N GLY A 252 -1.26 10.60 24.85
CA GLY A 252 -2.54 10.48 24.15
C GLY A 252 -2.46 10.22 22.64
N HIS A 253 -1.26 10.24 22.05
CA HIS A 253 -1.08 9.95 20.63
C HIS A 253 -1.61 8.55 20.27
N TYR A 254 -2.28 8.43 19.13
CA TYR A 254 -2.93 7.18 18.69
C TYR A 254 -2.00 5.96 18.68
N VAL A 255 -0.72 6.12 18.30
CA VAL A 255 0.30 5.05 18.38
C VAL A 255 0.63 4.66 19.83
N ASN A 256 0.72 5.62 20.74
CA ASN A 256 1.03 5.35 22.15
C ASN A 256 -0.17 4.70 22.87
N VAL A 257 -1.39 5.11 22.51
CA VAL A 257 -2.63 4.48 22.99
C VAL A 257 -2.70 3.03 22.48
N ALA A 258 -2.42 2.79 21.19
CA ALA A 258 -2.36 1.44 20.63
C ALA A 258 -1.35 0.54 21.37
N ARG A 259 -0.14 1.05 21.62
CA ARG A 259 0.89 0.35 22.40
C ARG A 259 0.39 -0.01 23.80
N ARG A 260 -0.23 0.93 24.52
CA ARG A 260 -0.75 0.66 25.88
C ARG A 260 -1.88 -0.37 25.89
N ILE A 261 -2.78 -0.34 24.91
CA ILE A 261 -3.84 -1.35 24.78
C ILE A 261 -3.22 -2.73 24.56
N TRP A 262 -2.22 -2.82 23.68
CA TRP A 262 -1.48 -4.05 23.46
C TRP A 262 -0.76 -4.54 24.73
N GLU A 263 0.03 -3.69 25.39
CA GLU A 263 0.70 -4.01 26.66
C GLU A 263 -0.29 -4.49 27.73
N TRP A 264 -1.45 -3.84 27.83
CA TRP A 264 -2.50 -4.22 28.77
C TRP A 264 -3.05 -5.62 28.49
N LEU A 265 -3.21 -6.00 27.21
CA LEU A 265 -3.64 -7.35 26.81
C LEU A 265 -2.56 -8.42 27.02
N GLN A 266 -1.28 -8.03 27.11
CA GLN A 266 -0.16 -8.95 27.38
C GLN A 266 0.03 -9.23 28.87
N VAL A 267 -0.21 -8.25 29.75
CA VAL A 267 -0.01 -8.40 31.19
C VAL A 267 -1.08 -9.35 31.73
N GLY A 268 -0.65 -10.45 32.37
CA GLY A 268 -1.43 -11.60 32.84
C GLY A 268 -2.57 -11.35 33.85
N ARG A 269 -3.27 -10.22 33.81
CA ARG A 269 -4.63 -10.05 34.36
C ARG A 269 -5.61 -10.81 33.45
N ARG A 270 -5.47 -12.13 33.45
CA ARG A 270 -6.35 -13.07 32.73
C ARG A 270 -7.81 -12.71 33.02
N TYR A 271 -8.51 -12.29 31.96
CA TYR A 271 -9.96 -12.38 31.77
C TYR A 271 -10.74 -12.19 33.05
N ASP A 272 -10.97 -10.93 33.38
CA ASP A 272 -11.89 -10.54 34.42
C ASP A 272 -13.28 -11.20 34.22
N GLU A 273 -14.09 -11.10 35.26
CA GLU A 273 -15.45 -11.61 35.27
C GLU A 273 -16.30 -11.08 34.08
N TYR A 274 -15.91 -9.95 33.49
CA TYR A 274 -16.57 -9.34 32.34
C TYR A 274 -16.45 -10.19 31.07
N TYR A 275 -15.24 -10.67 30.72
CA TYR A 275 -15.04 -11.50 29.52
C TYR A 275 -15.91 -12.76 29.57
N TRP A 276 -15.95 -13.42 30.73
CA TRP A 276 -16.75 -14.63 30.94
C TRP A 276 -18.26 -14.37 30.91
N LYS A 277 -18.72 -13.25 31.49
CA LYS A 277 -20.15 -12.89 31.51
C LYS A 277 -20.68 -12.45 30.15
N ASN A 278 -19.86 -11.83 29.31
CA ASN A 278 -20.35 -11.11 28.13
C ASN A 278 -19.89 -11.66 26.78
N VAL A 279 -18.72 -12.29 26.71
CA VAL A 279 -18.11 -12.71 25.44
C VAL A 279 -18.21 -14.22 25.25
N ALA A 280 -17.81 -15.00 26.26
CA ALA A 280 -17.80 -16.46 26.19
C ALA A 280 -19.15 -17.12 26.58
N ARG A 281 -20.29 -16.50 26.25
CA ARG A 281 -21.63 -16.95 26.71
C ARG A 281 -22.01 -18.39 26.32
N HIS A 282 -21.35 -18.94 25.30
CA HIS A 282 -21.64 -20.28 24.75
C HIS A 282 -20.51 -21.30 24.99
N THR A 283 -19.51 -20.96 25.82
CA THR A 283 -18.41 -21.88 26.16
C THR A 283 -18.25 -21.87 27.67
N THR A 284 -18.35 -23.03 28.33
CA THR A 284 -18.18 -23.05 29.78
C THR A 284 -16.70 -22.84 30.13
N ARG A 285 -16.44 -22.25 31.31
CA ARG A 285 -15.07 -22.08 31.82
C ARG A 285 -14.33 -23.42 31.90
N SER A 286 -15.03 -24.49 32.22
CA SER A 286 -14.55 -25.88 32.21
C SER A 286 -14.11 -26.33 30.82
N ASP A 287 -14.96 -26.20 29.80
CA ASP A 287 -14.64 -26.59 28.41
C ASP A 287 -13.46 -25.78 27.86
N PHE A 288 -13.38 -24.50 28.24
CA PHE A 288 -12.26 -23.64 27.88
C PHE A 288 -10.96 -24.04 28.59
N MET A 289 -11.02 -24.40 29.88
CA MET A 289 -9.85 -24.81 30.66
C MET A 289 -9.33 -26.20 30.27
N GLU A 290 -10.20 -27.10 29.81
CA GLU A 290 -9.82 -28.43 29.32
C GLU A 290 -9.09 -28.36 27.97
N ASN A 291 -9.56 -27.48 27.07
CA ASN A 291 -8.84 -27.08 25.85
C ASN A 291 -7.58 -26.24 26.15
N ALA A 292 -7.52 -25.58 27.31
CA ALA A 292 -6.38 -24.80 27.78
C ALA A 292 -5.33 -25.64 28.55
N SER A 293 -5.37 -26.96 28.45
CA SER A 293 -4.30 -27.87 28.92
C SER A 293 -2.92 -27.56 28.28
N GLN A 294 -2.85 -26.63 27.32
CA GLN A 294 -1.68 -25.80 27.03
C GLN A 294 -1.91 -24.33 27.49
N PRO A 295 -1.42 -23.90 28.67
CA PRO A 295 -1.73 -22.60 29.30
C PRO A 295 -1.27 -21.32 28.56
N GLN A 296 -0.79 -21.42 27.32
CA GLN A 296 -0.14 -20.35 26.53
C GLN A 296 -1.03 -19.68 25.46
N LYS A 297 -2.32 -20.03 25.30
CA LYS A 297 -3.18 -19.46 24.25
C LYS A 297 -4.50 -18.89 24.74
N LEU A 298 -4.41 -18.00 25.72
CA LEU A 298 -5.51 -17.08 26.02
C LEU A 298 -5.28 -15.80 25.22
N ILE A 299 -6.09 -15.49 24.21
CA ILE A 299 -5.99 -14.36 23.25
C ILE A 299 -4.58 -13.80 22.98
N GLN A 300 -4.11 -14.03 21.76
CA GLN A 300 -2.82 -13.51 21.32
C GLN A 300 -3.00 -12.17 20.62
N ALA A 301 -2.46 -11.11 21.22
CA ALA A 301 -2.53 -9.76 20.68
C ALA A 301 -1.19 -9.31 20.11
N ALA A 302 -1.17 -8.80 18.88
CA ALA A 302 0.04 -8.29 18.25
C ALA A 302 -0.10 -6.81 17.91
N PHE A 303 0.86 -5.99 18.35
CA PHE A 303 0.98 -4.60 17.94
C PHE A 303 1.70 -4.53 16.61
N MET A 304 0.99 -4.15 15.55
CA MET A 304 1.54 -4.16 14.18
C MET A 304 2.66 -3.14 14.01
N ASN A 305 2.53 -1.98 14.65
CA ASN A 305 3.56 -0.97 14.82
C ASN A 305 4.20 -0.53 13.48
N GLN A 306 3.37 -0.11 12.52
CA GLN A 306 3.78 0.10 11.12
C GLN A 306 4.98 1.02 10.91
N PHE A 307 5.26 1.91 11.88
CA PHE A 307 6.36 2.86 11.81
C PHE A 307 7.71 2.22 12.17
N GLU A 308 7.75 1.33 13.16
CA GLU A 308 8.99 0.71 13.64
C GLU A 308 9.18 -0.73 13.16
N ASN A 309 8.12 -1.38 12.69
CA ASN A 309 8.18 -2.77 12.24
C ASN A 309 8.83 -2.89 10.86
N LEU A 310 10.03 -3.49 10.80
CA LEU A 310 10.81 -3.69 9.57
C LEU A 310 10.18 -4.69 8.60
N ALA A 311 9.17 -5.47 9.01
CA ALA A 311 8.34 -6.24 8.08
C ALA A 311 7.68 -5.32 7.04
N ASN A 312 7.47 -4.03 7.35
CA ASN A 312 7.04 -3.02 6.39
C ASN A 312 8.07 -2.83 5.26
N VAL A 313 9.34 -2.49 5.59
CA VAL A 313 10.43 -2.39 4.59
C VAL A 313 10.59 -3.71 3.83
N GLN A 314 10.62 -4.83 4.55
CA GLN A 314 10.82 -6.16 3.96
C GLN A 314 9.75 -6.48 2.92
N SER A 315 8.49 -6.08 3.13
CA SER A 315 7.40 -6.31 2.18
C SER A 315 7.71 -5.70 0.81
N HIS A 316 8.19 -4.46 0.78
CA HIS A 316 8.52 -3.74 -0.45
C HIS A 316 9.83 -4.23 -1.08
N TYR A 317 10.80 -4.63 -0.26
CA TYR A 317 12.02 -5.27 -0.72
C TYR A 317 11.75 -6.62 -1.40
N MET A 318 10.84 -7.43 -0.86
CA MET A 318 10.52 -8.76 -1.39
C MET A 318 9.50 -8.76 -2.54
N THR A 319 8.75 -7.67 -2.72
CA THR A 319 7.66 -7.62 -3.72
C THR A 319 7.76 -6.41 -4.64
N THR A 320 7.48 -5.19 -4.14
CA THR A 320 7.39 -3.97 -4.96
C THR A 320 8.68 -3.70 -5.76
N GLY A 321 9.86 -3.80 -5.12
CA GLY A 321 11.16 -3.62 -5.78
C GLY A 321 11.41 -4.62 -6.91
N PRO A 322 11.33 -5.94 -6.64
CA PRO A 322 11.44 -6.98 -7.68
C PRO A 322 10.44 -6.81 -8.82
N GLU A 323 9.20 -6.46 -8.52
CA GLU A 323 8.18 -6.25 -9.55
C GLU A 323 8.56 -5.08 -10.48
N ILE A 324 8.94 -3.92 -9.92
CA ILE A 324 9.40 -2.76 -10.70
C ILE A 324 10.62 -3.12 -11.54
N TYR A 325 11.61 -3.77 -10.94
CA TYR A 325 12.84 -4.17 -11.62
C TYR A 325 12.54 -5.13 -12.79
N SER A 326 11.70 -6.13 -12.57
CA SER A 326 11.28 -7.08 -13.61
C SER A 326 10.49 -6.41 -14.73
N GLN A 327 9.52 -5.56 -14.39
CA GLN A 327 8.64 -4.86 -15.33
C GLN A 327 9.41 -3.87 -16.23
N LEU A 328 10.58 -3.40 -15.80
CA LEU A 328 11.48 -2.55 -16.59
C LEU A 328 12.72 -3.27 -17.10
N HIS A 329 12.75 -4.60 -17.04
CA HIS A 329 13.88 -5.42 -17.50
C HIS A 329 15.23 -4.99 -16.90
N GLY A 330 15.20 -4.60 -15.62
CA GLY A 330 16.35 -4.12 -14.86
C GLY A 330 16.77 -2.68 -15.11
N LYS A 331 16.14 -1.96 -16.05
CA LYS A 331 16.46 -0.57 -16.37
C LYS A 331 15.63 0.40 -15.52
N VAL A 332 16.13 0.71 -14.32
CA VAL A 332 15.56 1.73 -13.43
C VAL A 332 16.66 2.72 -13.09
N ASP A 333 16.50 3.98 -13.49
CA ASP A 333 17.53 5.01 -13.31
C ASP A 333 17.18 5.93 -12.12
N GLY A 334 15.89 6.09 -11.82
CA GLY A 334 15.43 6.85 -10.66
C GLY A 334 14.16 6.27 -10.04
N PHE A 335 14.06 6.33 -8.72
CA PHE A 335 12.85 6.00 -7.97
C PHE A 335 12.51 7.14 -7.02
N VAL A 336 11.31 7.71 -7.16
CA VAL A 336 10.85 8.86 -6.38
C VAL A 336 9.68 8.43 -5.51
N MET A 337 9.72 8.75 -4.21
CA MET A 337 8.66 8.33 -3.29
C MET A 337 8.58 9.21 -2.05
N SER A 338 7.37 9.57 -1.65
CA SER A 338 7.08 10.21 -0.37
C SER A 338 7.10 9.22 0.79
N ALA A 339 7.34 9.73 2.00
CA ALA A 339 7.44 8.89 3.19
C ALA A 339 6.40 9.27 4.25
N GLY A 340 5.58 8.28 4.63
CA GLY A 340 4.96 8.21 5.95
C GLY A 340 5.85 7.36 6.85
N THR A 341 5.63 6.04 6.84
CA THR A 341 6.50 5.11 7.60
C THR A 341 7.92 5.02 7.06
N GLY A 342 8.15 5.30 5.77
CA GLY A 342 9.42 5.09 5.08
C GLY A 342 9.61 3.69 4.48
N GLY A 343 8.71 2.75 4.76
CA GLY A 343 8.85 1.35 4.32
C GLY A 343 8.98 1.18 2.81
N THR A 344 8.19 1.94 2.04
CA THR A 344 8.17 1.83 0.58
C THR A 344 9.43 2.38 -0.07
N ILE A 345 9.85 3.60 0.26
CA ILE A 345 11.07 4.19 -0.32
C ILE A 345 12.33 3.38 0.03
N VAL A 346 12.43 2.94 1.29
CA VAL A 346 13.60 2.20 1.77
C VAL A 346 13.62 0.77 1.21
N GLY A 347 12.48 0.07 1.21
CA GLY A 347 12.41 -1.31 0.69
C GLY A 347 12.66 -1.40 -0.82
N VAL A 348 12.02 -0.52 -1.61
CA VAL A 348 12.24 -0.47 -3.06
C VAL A 348 13.66 0.00 -3.38
N GLY A 349 14.10 1.12 -2.78
CA GLY A 349 15.43 1.66 -3.04
C GLY A 349 16.55 0.70 -2.66
N GLY A 350 16.40 0.01 -1.53
CA GLY A 350 17.35 -1.00 -1.08
C GLY A 350 17.45 -2.18 -2.04
N TYR A 351 16.32 -2.66 -2.58
CA TYR A 351 16.33 -3.72 -3.59
C TYR A 351 17.01 -3.27 -4.89
N LEU A 352 16.64 -2.09 -5.41
CA LEU A 352 17.17 -1.58 -6.68
C LEU A 352 18.68 -1.35 -6.61
N LYS A 353 19.16 -0.73 -5.52
CA LYS A 353 20.60 -0.56 -5.27
C LYS A 353 21.29 -1.91 -5.06
N GLU A 354 20.73 -2.83 -4.29
CA GLU A 354 21.31 -4.17 -4.11
C GLU A 354 21.50 -4.89 -5.46
N LYS A 355 20.48 -4.86 -6.33
CA LYS A 355 20.56 -5.49 -7.66
C LYS A 355 21.61 -4.86 -8.56
N TRP A 356 21.69 -3.54 -8.59
CA TRP A 356 22.75 -2.87 -9.34
C TRP A 356 24.13 -3.30 -8.84
N TRP A 357 24.33 -3.38 -7.51
CA TRP A 357 25.63 -3.74 -6.92
C TRP A 357 26.02 -5.18 -7.25
N GLN A 358 25.07 -6.11 -7.17
CA GLN A 358 25.27 -7.50 -7.54
C GLN A 358 25.68 -7.63 -9.02
N SER A 359 24.99 -6.93 -9.93
CA SER A 359 25.33 -6.92 -11.36
C SER A 359 26.68 -6.24 -11.66
N PHE A 360 27.03 -5.19 -10.93
CA PHE A 360 28.29 -4.47 -11.09
C PHE A 360 29.51 -5.34 -10.75
N HIS A 361 29.42 -6.14 -9.69
CA HIS A 361 30.51 -7.04 -9.29
C HIS A 361 30.76 -8.16 -10.30
N GLN A 362 29.70 -8.74 -10.89
CA GLN A 362 29.82 -9.79 -11.90
C GLN A 362 30.57 -9.31 -13.15
N LYS A 363 30.32 -8.06 -13.58
CA LYS A 363 30.99 -7.45 -14.74
C LYS A 363 32.44 -7.04 -14.48
N LYS A 364 32.86 -6.86 -13.22
CA LYS A 364 34.23 -6.48 -12.85
C LYS A 364 35.25 -7.62 -13.03
N GLN A 365 34.77 -8.87 -13.18
CA GLN A 365 35.60 -10.02 -13.56
C GLN A 365 35.91 -10.08 -15.06
N THR A 366 35.24 -9.27 -15.89
CA THR A 366 35.51 -9.13 -17.33
C THR A 366 36.09 -7.74 -17.61
N SER A 367 37.19 -7.67 -18.34
CA SER A 367 38.12 -6.53 -18.52
C SER A 367 37.58 -5.26 -19.22
N LEU A 368 36.27 -5.00 -19.21
CA LEU A 368 35.63 -3.87 -19.88
C LEU A 368 35.17 -2.82 -18.88
N ARG A 369 36.11 -1.99 -18.42
CA ARG A 369 35.83 -0.71 -17.79
C ARG A 369 36.52 0.38 -18.58
N LYS A 370 35.76 1.17 -19.34
CA LYS A 370 36.10 2.58 -19.56
C LYS A 370 35.02 3.48 -20.17
N GLU A 371 33.86 2.99 -20.62
CA GLU A 371 32.98 3.85 -21.46
C GLU A 371 31.48 3.89 -21.15
N THR A 372 30.96 3.36 -20.03
CA THR A 372 29.53 3.53 -19.70
C THR A 372 29.34 4.13 -18.31
N GLY A 373 28.73 5.32 -18.26
CA GLY A 373 28.25 6.02 -17.07
C GLY A 373 27.08 5.30 -16.38
N ASN A 374 27.27 4.03 -16.04
CA ASN A 374 26.30 3.22 -15.32
C ASN A 374 26.43 3.55 -13.83
N GLU A 375 25.61 4.48 -13.34
CA GLU A 375 25.49 4.87 -11.92
C GLU A 375 24.37 4.08 -11.21
N PRO A 376 24.38 3.97 -9.87
CA PRO A 376 23.22 3.55 -9.08
C PRO A 376 21.92 4.19 -9.57
N PRO A 377 20.77 3.49 -9.47
CA PRO A 377 19.48 4.16 -9.50
C PRO A 377 19.41 5.21 -8.39
N LYS A 378 19.03 6.45 -8.74
CA LYS A 378 18.82 7.53 -7.76
C LYS A 378 17.52 7.32 -6.99
N ILE A 379 17.60 7.26 -5.67
CA ILE A 379 16.44 7.12 -4.79
C ILE A 379 16.15 8.46 -4.13
N VAL A 380 15.02 9.06 -4.44
CA VAL A 380 14.71 10.44 -4.05
C VAL A 380 13.45 10.51 -3.20
N LEU A 381 13.58 11.11 -2.01
CA LEU A 381 12.46 11.44 -1.14
C LEU A 381 11.71 12.66 -1.70
N VAL A 382 10.40 12.64 -1.63
CA VAL A 382 9.58 13.85 -1.76
C VAL A 382 8.74 14.05 -0.52
N ASP A 383 8.74 15.26 0.01
CA ASP A 383 8.21 15.49 1.36
C ASP A 383 7.36 16.77 1.35
N PRO A 384 6.20 16.80 2.05
CA PRO A 384 5.44 18.03 2.17
C PRO A 384 6.09 19.00 3.18
N PRO A 385 5.86 20.32 3.04
CA PRO A 385 6.26 21.31 4.02
C PRO A 385 5.82 20.94 5.44
N GLY A 386 6.70 21.20 6.41
CA GLY A 386 6.46 20.90 7.83
C GLY A 386 6.92 19.50 8.28
N SER A 387 7.25 18.60 7.34
CA SER A 387 7.90 17.35 7.70
C SER A 387 9.41 17.51 7.95
N SER A 388 9.91 16.74 8.92
CA SER A 388 11.33 16.69 9.29
C SER A 388 12.16 15.77 8.36
N LEU A 389 11.54 15.00 7.46
CA LEU A 389 12.26 13.98 6.68
C LEU A 389 13.12 14.61 5.59
N PHE A 390 12.62 15.65 4.91
CA PHE A 390 13.38 16.44 3.95
C PHE A 390 14.69 16.96 4.55
N ASN A 391 14.61 17.63 5.71
CA ASN A 391 15.79 18.19 6.37
C ASN A 391 16.74 17.11 6.88
N LYS A 392 16.20 15.93 7.25
CA LYS A 392 17.04 14.79 7.62
C LYS A 392 17.91 14.35 6.47
N ILE A 393 17.36 14.28 5.25
CA ILE A 393 18.11 13.87 4.06
C ILE A 393 19.05 14.99 3.58
N LYS A 394 18.55 16.22 3.45
CA LYS A 394 19.35 17.34 2.89
C LYS A 394 20.44 17.86 3.82
N TYR A 395 20.16 17.91 5.12
CA TYR A 395 21.00 18.60 6.09
C TYR A 395 21.43 17.71 7.25
N GLY A 396 20.98 16.45 7.28
CA GLY A 396 21.33 15.52 8.35
C GLY A 396 20.55 15.70 9.65
N VAL A 397 19.69 16.72 9.74
CA VAL A 397 18.97 17.13 10.95
C VAL A 397 17.48 16.88 10.80
N ALA A 398 16.89 16.14 11.75
CA ALA A 398 15.45 15.89 11.79
C ALA A 398 14.70 17.07 12.45
N PHE A 399 14.73 18.24 11.81
CA PHE A 399 14.04 19.45 12.27
C PHE A 399 13.54 20.25 11.05
N ALA A 400 12.32 20.73 11.09
CA ALA A 400 11.78 21.68 10.10
C ALA A 400 11.58 23.06 10.73
N PRO A 401 11.91 24.17 10.05
CA PRO A 401 11.75 25.54 10.60
C PRO A 401 10.33 25.83 11.13
N GLN A 402 9.31 25.25 10.51
CA GLN A 402 7.90 25.30 10.92
C GLN A 402 7.65 24.70 12.31
N GLN A 403 8.62 23.95 12.85
CA GLN A 403 8.61 23.35 14.19
C GLN A 403 9.27 24.25 15.25
N SER A 404 9.71 25.47 14.89
CA SER A 404 10.27 26.42 15.85
C SER A 404 9.24 26.84 16.91
N GLU A 405 9.68 26.97 18.17
CA GLU A 405 8.81 27.28 19.34
C GLU A 405 7.93 28.53 19.14
N LYS A 406 8.39 29.50 18.35
CA LYS A 406 7.65 30.74 18.06
C LYS A 406 6.50 30.57 17.05
N GLN A 407 6.51 29.48 16.27
CA GLN A 407 5.54 29.21 15.20
C GLN A 407 4.72 27.94 15.45
N LEU A 408 4.90 27.32 16.62
CA LEU A 408 4.21 26.09 17.02
C LEU A 408 2.70 26.32 17.16
N ARG A 409 1.96 25.99 16.10
CA ARG A 409 0.49 25.95 16.09
C ARG A 409 0.00 24.69 16.82
N ARG A 410 -1.24 24.71 17.34
CA ARG A 410 -1.90 23.55 17.99
C ARG A 410 -1.93 22.31 17.08
N HIS A 411 -2.01 22.48 15.76
CA HIS A 411 -1.83 21.45 14.75
C HIS A 411 -0.45 21.60 14.11
N ARG A 412 0.40 20.58 14.20
CA ARG A 412 1.82 20.65 13.75
C ARG A 412 2.02 20.46 12.25
N TYR A 413 0.99 20.10 11.51
CA TYR A 413 1.03 19.87 10.06
C TYR A 413 0.07 20.85 9.38
N ASP A 414 0.62 21.78 8.61
CA ASP A 414 -0.14 22.73 7.77
C ASP A 414 -0.16 22.25 6.31
N THR A 415 -0.13 20.93 6.10
CA THR A 415 -0.26 20.30 4.79
C THR A 415 -1.59 19.58 4.68
N ILE A 416 -2.22 19.67 3.51
CA ILE A 416 -3.39 18.88 3.14
C ILE A 416 -3.03 17.47 2.69
N ALA A 417 -1.74 17.18 2.47
CA ALA A 417 -1.30 15.88 2.02
C ALA A 417 -1.49 14.83 3.12
N GLU A 418 -2.26 13.77 2.82
CA GLU A 418 -2.51 12.69 3.76
C GLU A 418 -1.56 11.50 3.56
N GLY A 419 -1.21 10.85 4.67
CA GLY A 419 -0.47 9.58 4.67
C GLY A 419 1.04 9.70 4.46
N ILE A 420 1.56 10.93 4.38
CA ILE A 420 2.97 11.27 4.17
C ILE A 420 3.36 12.47 5.05
N GLY A 421 4.65 12.66 5.29
CA GLY A 421 5.19 13.70 6.17
C GLY A 421 5.13 13.29 7.64
N LEU A 422 6.28 13.32 8.31
CA LEU A 422 6.43 13.06 9.74
C LEU A 422 7.34 14.08 10.42
N ASP A 423 7.17 14.23 11.73
CA ASP A 423 8.00 15.05 12.61
C ASP A 423 9.15 14.27 13.28
N ARG A 424 9.34 12.99 12.91
CA ARG A 424 10.32 12.10 13.52
C ARG A 424 10.86 11.10 12.51
N ILE A 425 12.04 10.54 12.82
CA ILE A 425 12.59 9.40 12.10
C ILE A 425 12.01 8.11 12.68
N THR A 426 11.48 7.27 11.80
CA THR A 426 10.94 5.95 12.15
C THR A 426 12.03 4.90 11.96
N GLY A 427 11.89 3.71 12.56
CA GLY A 427 12.83 2.60 12.31
C GLY A 427 12.91 2.22 10.83
N ASN A 428 11.79 2.24 10.13
CA ASN A 428 11.73 1.95 8.68
C ASN A 428 12.46 3.00 7.83
N PHE A 429 12.24 4.30 8.08
CA PHE A 429 12.88 5.39 7.33
C PHE A 429 14.37 5.54 7.72
N GLY A 430 14.66 5.36 9.01
CA GLY A 430 16.01 5.37 9.57
C GLY A 430 16.93 4.43 8.81
N LEU A 431 16.49 3.18 8.56
CA LEU A 431 17.26 2.19 7.80
C LEU A 431 17.72 2.68 6.41
N GLY A 432 16.99 3.62 5.78
CA GLY A 432 17.38 4.20 4.50
C GLY A 432 18.27 5.45 4.57
N CYS A 433 18.30 6.13 5.72
CA CYS A 433 19.18 7.28 5.99
C CYS A 433 20.61 6.85 6.36
N GLU A 434 20.75 5.58 6.70
CA GLU A 434 21.92 5.00 7.30
C GLU A 434 22.98 4.68 6.25
N SER A 435 24.19 5.23 6.41
CA SER A 435 25.29 4.94 5.50
C SER A 435 25.86 3.56 5.78
N ALA A 436 25.95 2.75 4.73
CA ALA A 436 26.80 1.59 4.77
C ALA A 436 28.26 2.07 4.93
N PRO A 437 29.06 1.51 5.86
CA PRO A 437 30.52 1.74 5.97
C PRO A 437 31.25 1.52 4.64
N CYS A 438 30.59 0.85 3.69
CA CYS A 438 31.14 0.45 2.42
C CYS A 438 30.07 0.19 1.36
N PRO A 439 30.40 0.32 0.06
CA PRO A 439 29.46 0.00 -1.00
C PRO A 439 28.99 -1.47 -0.99
N TRP A 440 29.80 -2.43 -0.55
CA TRP A 440 29.43 -3.86 -0.61
C TRP A 440 28.30 -4.24 0.34
N GLU A 441 28.09 -3.51 1.43
CA GLU A 441 26.97 -3.76 2.34
C GLU A 441 25.62 -3.42 1.71
N ASN A 442 25.57 -2.46 0.78
CA ASN A 442 24.39 -2.22 -0.05
C ASN A 442 24.07 -3.43 -0.94
N ALA A 443 25.04 -4.29 -1.26
CA ALA A 443 24.82 -5.53 -2.01
C ALA A 443 24.18 -6.66 -1.16
N GLN A 444 23.95 -6.43 0.13
CA GLN A 444 23.41 -7.40 1.09
C GLN A 444 22.27 -6.80 1.93
N PHE A 445 21.61 -5.76 1.43
CA PHE A 445 20.52 -5.07 2.12
C PHE A 445 19.41 -6.03 2.59
N GLY A 446 19.01 -6.99 1.75
CA GLY A 446 18.04 -8.02 2.13
C GLY A 446 18.49 -8.89 3.31
N ARG A 447 19.78 -9.24 3.39
CA ARG A 447 20.33 -9.99 4.54
C ARG A 447 20.28 -9.14 5.81
N ARG A 448 20.63 -7.85 5.70
CA ARG A 448 20.60 -6.90 6.80
C ARG A 448 19.20 -6.77 7.39
N ILE A 449 18.16 -6.62 6.56
CA ILE A 449 16.77 -6.58 7.02
C ILE A 449 16.42 -7.86 7.79
N ASN A 450 16.70 -9.03 7.22
CA ASN A 450 16.38 -10.32 7.84
C ASN A 450 17.10 -10.50 9.19
N MET A 451 18.35 -10.03 9.29
CA MET A 451 19.13 -10.06 10.53
C MET A 451 18.54 -9.14 11.60
N LEU A 452 18.14 -7.92 11.25
CA LEU A 452 17.51 -6.97 12.19
C LEU A 452 16.12 -7.44 12.67
N MET A 453 15.40 -8.15 11.82
CA MET A 453 14.09 -8.74 12.15
C MET A 453 14.19 -10.01 12.99
N ASN A 454 15.34 -10.70 13.02
CA ASN A 454 15.50 -11.94 13.77
C ASN A 454 15.45 -11.65 15.29
N PRO A 455 14.45 -12.17 16.03
CA PRO A 455 14.37 -11.95 17.48
C PRO A 455 15.57 -12.55 18.23
N ASN A 456 16.19 -13.61 17.68
CA ASN A 456 17.34 -14.29 18.25
C ASN A 456 18.70 -13.67 17.85
N ALA A 457 18.72 -12.61 17.03
CA ALA A 457 19.96 -11.93 16.69
C ALA A 457 20.58 -11.32 17.97
N SER A 458 21.87 -11.61 18.21
CA SER A 458 22.58 -11.12 19.38
C SER A 458 22.68 -9.59 19.37
N SER A 459 22.92 -8.98 20.53
CA SER A 459 23.20 -7.54 20.59
C SER A 459 24.39 -7.16 19.71
N HIS A 460 25.39 -8.05 19.59
CA HIS A 460 26.53 -7.86 18.71
C HIS A 460 26.13 -7.89 17.23
N ASP A 461 25.30 -8.85 16.82
CA ASP A 461 24.72 -8.92 15.47
C ASP A 461 23.96 -7.64 15.12
N ARG A 462 23.16 -7.13 16.06
CA ARG A 462 22.41 -5.88 15.89
C ARG A 462 23.35 -4.69 15.75
N ILE A 463 24.42 -4.62 16.55
CA ILE A 463 25.43 -3.55 16.46
C ILE A 463 26.21 -3.63 15.14
N LEU A 464 26.55 -4.82 14.66
CA LEU A 464 27.20 -5.00 13.35
C LEU A 464 26.26 -4.63 12.19
N ALA A 465 24.96 -4.85 12.36
CA ALA A 465 23.94 -4.40 11.42
C ALA A 465 23.59 -2.91 11.58
N MET A 466 24.06 -2.25 12.65
CA MET A 466 23.92 -0.81 12.83
C MET A 466 25.01 -0.08 12.02
N PRO A 467 24.65 1.04 11.41
CA PRO A 467 25.52 1.76 10.49
C PRO A 467 26.49 2.68 11.20
N SER A 468 27.53 3.07 10.47
CA SER A 468 28.42 4.16 10.89
C SER A 468 27.68 5.51 10.86
N THR A 469 28.01 6.40 11.79
CA THR A 469 27.45 7.77 11.87
C THR A 469 27.84 8.69 10.71
N ALA A 470 28.57 8.19 9.71
CA ALA A 470 28.97 8.97 8.54
C ALA A 470 27.76 9.24 7.64
N GLN A 471 27.64 10.45 7.12
CA GLN A 471 26.48 10.95 6.36
C GLN A 471 26.55 10.67 4.83
N HIS A 472 27.45 9.81 4.38
CA HIS A 472 27.71 9.60 2.96
C HIS A 472 27.41 8.13 2.57
N ASN A 473 26.43 7.94 1.68
CA ASN A 473 25.97 6.67 1.07
C ASN A 473 24.81 5.91 1.76
N GLY A 474 23.72 6.60 2.09
CA GLY A 474 22.44 5.95 2.44
C GLY A 474 21.72 5.33 1.23
N ILE A 475 20.59 4.66 1.50
CA ILE A 475 19.69 4.20 0.44
C ILE A 475 19.01 5.38 -0.24
N ILE A 476 18.67 6.43 0.50
CA ILE A 476 18.04 7.65 -0.03
C ILE A 476 19.15 8.65 -0.40
N ASP A 477 19.20 9.04 -1.67
CA ASP A 477 20.26 9.88 -2.24
C ASP A 477 19.97 11.38 -2.11
N ASP A 478 18.71 11.77 -2.29
CA ASP A 478 18.31 13.17 -2.25
C ASP A 478 16.86 13.37 -1.81
N ALA A 479 16.44 14.62 -1.60
CA ALA A 479 15.06 14.97 -1.26
C ALA A 479 14.56 16.26 -1.94
N PHE A 480 13.27 16.35 -2.21
CA PHE A 480 12.58 17.58 -2.61
C PHE A 480 11.43 17.89 -1.66
N SER A 481 11.22 19.18 -1.38
CA SER A 481 10.03 19.67 -0.66
C SER A 481 8.98 20.09 -1.68
N ILE A 482 7.78 19.53 -1.59
CA ILE A 482 6.69 19.74 -2.56
C ILE A 482 5.51 20.39 -1.86
N THR A 483 5.12 21.58 -2.33
CA THR A 483 4.02 22.34 -1.73
C THR A 483 2.65 21.72 -2.02
N ASP A 484 1.68 22.01 -1.15
CA ASP A 484 0.29 21.60 -1.35
C ASP A 484 -0.29 22.14 -2.66
N GLN A 485 0.08 23.37 -3.04
CA GLN A 485 -0.39 23.97 -4.29
C GLN A 485 0.11 23.20 -5.52
N GLN A 486 1.39 22.80 -5.52
CA GLN A 486 1.95 21.95 -6.57
C GLN A 486 1.23 20.60 -6.64
N ALA A 487 0.90 20.00 -5.49
CA ALA A 487 0.14 18.75 -5.43
C ALA A 487 -1.29 18.90 -5.99
N VAL A 488 -2.00 19.99 -5.67
CA VAL A 488 -3.33 20.29 -6.23
C VAL A 488 -3.26 20.41 -7.75
N TYR A 489 -2.33 21.20 -8.29
CA TYR A 489 -2.18 21.35 -9.73
C TYR A 489 -1.86 20.02 -10.43
N MET A 490 -0.93 19.25 -9.88
CA MET A 490 -0.55 17.96 -10.45
C MET A 490 -1.69 16.93 -10.42
N ALA A 491 -2.46 16.86 -9.34
CA ALA A 491 -3.60 15.94 -9.26
C ALA A 491 -4.65 16.22 -10.36
N HIS A 492 -4.95 17.50 -10.58
CA HIS A 492 -5.88 17.91 -11.64
C HIS A 492 -5.30 17.74 -13.04
N TYR A 493 -3.98 17.92 -13.23
CA TYR A 493 -3.31 17.63 -14.49
C TYR A 493 -3.39 16.15 -14.83
N LEU A 494 -3.09 15.26 -13.88
CA LEU A 494 -3.18 13.80 -14.06
C LEU A 494 -4.59 13.35 -14.44
N LEU A 495 -5.62 13.92 -13.79
CA LEU A 495 -7.00 13.60 -14.11
C LEU A 495 -7.36 14.00 -15.55
N ARG A 496 -6.95 15.20 -16.00
CA ARG A 496 -7.31 15.73 -17.32
C ARG A 496 -6.50 15.13 -18.47
N HIS A 497 -5.21 14.89 -18.27
CA HIS A 497 -4.29 14.50 -19.34
C HIS A 497 -3.97 13.01 -19.35
N GLU A 498 -3.91 12.36 -18.19
CA GLU A 498 -3.60 10.93 -18.10
C GLU A 498 -4.84 10.08 -17.74
N GLY A 499 -5.95 10.71 -17.36
CA GLY A 499 -7.18 10.02 -16.92
C GLY A 499 -7.03 9.31 -15.57
N ILE A 500 -6.03 9.68 -14.76
CA ILE A 500 -5.72 9.00 -13.49
C ILE A 500 -6.24 9.83 -12.32
N PHE A 501 -7.24 9.31 -11.61
CA PHE A 501 -7.83 9.97 -10.44
C PHE A 501 -7.12 9.55 -9.15
N VAL A 502 -6.34 10.47 -8.55
CA VAL A 502 -5.34 10.15 -7.51
C VAL A 502 -5.55 10.89 -6.19
N GLY A 503 -4.99 10.36 -5.10
CA GLY A 503 -4.84 11.08 -3.83
C GLY A 503 -3.67 12.07 -3.80
N SER A 504 -3.59 12.85 -2.73
CA SER A 504 -2.59 13.93 -2.56
C SER A 504 -1.14 13.43 -2.57
N SER A 505 -0.84 12.29 -1.93
CA SER A 505 0.52 11.74 -1.87
C SER A 505 1.04 11.30 -3.24
N THR A 506 0.16 10.78 -4.10
CA THR A 506 0.48 10.46 -5.48
C THR A 506 0.82 11.72 -6.28
N ALA A 507 0.09 12.82 -6.06
CA ALA A 507 0.41 14.07 -6.74
C ALA A 507 1.79 14.61 -6.32
N VAL A 508 2.10 14.59 -5.02
CA VAL A 508 3.44 14.94 -4.49
C VAL A 508 4.54 14.08 -5.12
N ASN A 509 4.32 12.76 -5.18
CA ASN A 509 5.20 11.79 -5.84
C ASN A 509 5.52 12.16 -7.29
N ILE A 510 4.49 12.54 -8.06
CA ILE A 510 4.64 12.84 -9.48
C ILE A 510 5.35 14.18 -9.71
N VAL A 511 5.06 15.22 -8.89
CA VAL A 511 5.82 16.48 -8.99
C VAL A 511 7.31 16.24 -8.77
N GLY A 512 7.68 15.44 -7.78
CA GLY A 512 9.08 15.09 -7.60
C GLY A 512 9.66 14.18 -8.68
N ALA A 513 8.85 13.31 -9.29
CA ALA A 513 9.29 12.55 -10.46
C ALA A 513 9.65 13.48 -11.63
N LEU A 514 8.92 14.59 -11.82
CA LEU A 514 9.26 15.62 -12.81
C LEU A 514 10.54 16.38 -12.46
N LEU A 515 10.73 16.75 -11.18
CA LEU A 515 11.98 17.38 -10.70
C LEU A 515 13.20 16.48 -10.88
N VAL A 516 13.05 15.19 -10.65
CA VAL A 516 14.11 14.21 -10.89
C VAL A 516 14.34 14.03 -12.38
N ALA A 517 13.28 13.91 -13.18
CA ALA A 517 13.38 13.77 -14.63
C ALA A 517 14.12 14.94 -15.29
N SER A 518 13.94 16.18 -14.80
CA SER A 518 14.65 17.36 -15.32
C SER A 518 16.16 17.37 -15.01
N GLN A 519 16.63 16.53 -14.09
CA GLN A 519 18.02 16.44 -13.65
C GLN A 519 18.70 15.14 -14.08
N MET A 520 17.98 14.27 -14.79
CA MET A 520 18.45 12.94 -15.17
C MET A 520 18.95 12.89 -16.62
N PRO A 521 19.91 12.01 -16.93
CA PRO A 521 20.40 11.84 -18.29
C PRO A 521 19.30 11.50 -19.30
N ALA A 522 19.62 11.71 -20.59
CA ALA A 522 18.76 11.29 -21.68
C ALA A 522 18.40 9.80 -21.59
N ASN A 523 17.16 9.46 -21.94
CA ASN A 523 16.63 8.08 -21.93
C ASN A 523 16.58 7.39 -20.56
N SER A 524 16.65 8.12 -19.44
CA SER A 524 16.46 7.55 -18.11
C SER A 524 15.00 7.12 -17.85
N ASN A 525 14.83 6.01 -17.13
CA ASN A 525 13.56 5.52 -16.64
C ASN A 525 13.36 5.93 -15.17
N ILE A 526 12.37 6.79 -14.93
CA ILE A 526 12.00 7.28 -13.60
C ILE A 526 10.70 6.59 -13.17
N VAL A 527 10.68 6.05 -11.96
CA VAL A 527 9.53 5.33 -11.41
C VAL A 527 9.04 6.01 -10.14
N THR A 528 7.73 6.13 -10.00
CA THR A 528 7.08 6.47 -8.72
C THR A 528 5.82 5.62 -8.51
N ILE A 529 5.02 5.94 -7.50
CA ILE A 529 3.87 5.12 -7.06
C ILE A 529 2.59 5.95 -7.05
N VAL A 530 1.52 5.37 -7.63
CA VAL A 530 0.14 5.77 -7.39
C VAL A 530 -0.33 5.07 -6.12
N CYS A 531 -0.31 5.79 -5.00
CA CYS A 531 -0.49 5.24 -3.66
C CYS A 531 -1.92 4.76 -3.41
N ASP A 532 -2.90 5.55 -3.84
CA ASP A 532 -4.32 5.35 -3.66
C ASP A 532 -5.14 6.19 -4.66
N GLY A 533 -6.42 5.87 -4.80
CA GLY A 533 -7.33 6.58 -5.71
C GLY A 533 -7.98 7.83 -5.09
N GLY A 534 -8.27 8.82 -5.93
CA GLY A 534 -8.84 10.12 -5.53
C GLY A 534 -10.19 10.03 -4.81
N GLN A 535 -10.95 8.94 -5.01
CA GLN A 535 -12.26 8.71 -4.39
C GLN A 535 -12.20 8.73 -2.86
N ARG A 536 -11.03 8.41 -2.27
CA ARG A 536 -10.79 8.41 -0.82
C ARG A 536 -10.63 9.81 -0.23
N HIS A 537 -10.49 10.83 -1.08
CA HIS A 537 -10.13 12.19 -0.70
C HIS A 537 -11.16 13.23 -1.17
N THR A 538 -12.37 12.79 -1.55
CA THR A 538 -13.46 13.61 -2.09
C THR A 538 -14.02 14.63 -1.11
N SER A 539 -13.93 14.37 0.19
CA SER A 539 -14.37 15.30 1.24
C SER A 539 -13.32 16.34 1.61
N ARG A 540 -12.08 16.21 1.13
CA ARG A 540 -10.94 17.07 1.50
C ARG A 540 -10.14 17.51 0.27
N PHE A 541 -9.12 16.75 -0.13
CA PHE A 541 -8.20 17.11 -1.22
C PHE A 541 -8.91 17.41 -2.57
N TRP A 542 -10.04 16.74 -2.84
CA TRP A 542 -10.87 16.97 -4.03
C TRP A 542 -12.14 17.79 -3.73
N ASN A 543 -12.18 18.51 -2.61
CA ASN A 543 -13.25 19.43 -2.25
C ASN A 543 -12.78 20.88 -2.42
N ARG A 544 -13.43 21.62 -3.32
CA ARG A 544 -13.06 23.01 -3.65
C ARG A 544 -13.04 23.91 -2.42
N ASP A 545 -14.09 23.90 -1.61
CA ASP A 545 -14.22 24.77 -0.46
C ASP A 545 -13.12 24.49 0.56
N PHE A 546 -12.83 23.21 0.83
CA PHE A 546 -11.74 22.77 1.71
C PHE A 546 -10.36 23.29 1.27
N ILE A 547 -10.10 23.32 -0.05
CA ILE A 547 -8.85 23.83 -0.65
C ILE A 547 -8.77 25.35 -0.51
N VAL A 548 -9.82 26.07 -0.90
CA VAL A 548 -9.87 27.54 -0.88
C VAL A 548 -9.81 28.08 0.55
N GLU A 549 -10.49 27.44 1.51
CA GLU A 549 -10.42 27.78 2.94
C GLU A 549 -9.00 27.71 3.53
N ARG A 550 -8.10 26.95 2.89
CA ARG A 550 -6.69 26.81 3.28
C ARG A 550 -5.76 27.77 2.55
N GLY A 551 -6.33 28.72 1.80
CA GLY A 551 -5.56 29.70 1.04
C GLY A 551 -4.89 29.12 -0.21
N LEU A 552 -5.35 27.95 -0.69
CA LEU A 552 -4.87 27.33 -1.91
C LEU A 552 -5.81 27.65 -3.07
N ILE A 553 -5.25 27.66 -4.28
CA ILE A 553 -5.96 27.95 -5.52
C ILE A 553 -6.54 26.65 -6.06
N TRP A 554 -7.87 26.62 -6.23
CA TRP A 554 -8.52 25.53 -6.94
C TRP A 554 -8.36 25.73 -8.46
N PRO A 555 -8.03 24.69 -9.23
CA PRO A 555 -7.79 24.87 -10.66
C PRO A 555 -9.06 25.30 -11.41
N GLY A 556 -9.01 26.48 -12.02
CA GLY A 556 -10.13 27.15 -12.69
C GLY A 556 -10.71 28.35 -11.95
N ASP A 557 -10.25 28.65 -10.72
CA ASP A 557 -10.74 29.78 -9.92
C ASP A 557 -9.92 31.08 -10.08
N SER A 558 -8.72 31.04 -10.67
CA SER A 558 -7.86 32.24 -10.76
C SER A 558 -8.30 33.20 -11.87
N ASP A 559 -8.27 34.51 -11.57
CA ASP A 559 -8.53 35.61 -12.51
C ASP A 559 -7.53 35.63 -13.70
N ASP A 560 -6.38 34.95 -13.56
CA ASP A 560 -5.33 34.81 -14.58
C ASP A 560 -5.72 33.85 -15.72
N GLY A 561 -6.89 33.23 -15.67
CA GLY A 561 -7.36 32.33 -16.73
C GLY A 561 -6.58 31.03 -16.84
N VAL A 562 -5.86 30.61 -15.78
CA VAL A 562 -5.24 29.27 -15.69
C VAL A 562 -6.34 28.24 -15.42
N ALA A 563 -7.28 28.14 -16.35
CA ALA A 563 -8.00 26.91 -16.55
C ALA A 563 -6.93 25.90 -16.97
N LEU A 564 -6.81 24.78 -16.26
CA LEU A 564 -6.13 23.58 -16.79
C LEU A 564 -6.90 22.99 -18.01
N ASP A 565 -7.74 23.81 -18.66
CA ASP A 565 -8.53 23.52 -19.82
C ASP A 565 -7.72 23.91 -21.07
N GLU A 566 -7.18 22.86 -21.69
CA GLU A 566 -6.90 22.70 -23.10
C GLU A 566 -6.02 23.78 -23.80
N ARG A 567 -4.71 23.46 -23.87
CA ARG A 567 -3.73 23.78 -24.96
C ARG A 567 -2.57 24.74 -24.64
N LYS A 568 -2.47 25.37 -23.46
CA LYS A 568 -1.42 26.39 -23.22
C LYS A 568 -0.67 26.39 -21.89
N VAL A 569 -1.11 25.68 -20.86
CA VAL A 569 -0.42 25.74 -19.55
C VAL A 569 0.77 24.78 -19.56
N ASP A 570 1.98 25.32 -19.53
CA ASP A 570 3.17 24.53 -19.24
C ASP A 570 3.15 24.13 -17.76
N ILE A 571 2.85 22.85 -17.51
CA ILE A 571 2.81 22.31 -16.15
C ILE A 571 4.17 22.42 -15.46
N LEU A 572 5.29 22.42 -16.19
CA LEU A 572 6.60 22.62 -15.60
C LEU A 572 6.74 24.05 -15.06
N GLU A 573 6.32 25.06 -15.83
CA GLU A 573 6.30 26.46 -15.39
C GLU A 573 5.40 26.65 -14.17
N LEU A 574 4.19 26.09 -14.20
CA LEU A 574 3.24 26.18 -13.07
C LEU A 574 3.79 25.55 -11.78
N LEU A 575 4.63 24.53 -11.93
CA LEU A 575 5.30 23.86 -10.81
C LEU A 575 6.62 24.53 -10.42
N GLY A 576 7.08 25.56 -11.13
CA GLY A 576 8.37 26.22 -10.92
C GLY A 576 9.57 25.34 -11.32
N ILE A 577 9.37 24.38 -12.22
CA ILE A 577 10.39 23.49 -12.74
C ILE A 577 10.96 24.11 -14.01
N THR A 578 12.13 24.75 -13.91
CA THR A 578 12.82 25.24 -15.10
C THR A 578 13.31 24.05 -15.93
N SER A 579 12.85 23.92 -17.18
CA SER A 579 13.51 23.03 -18.13
C SER A 579 14.92 23.55 -18.35
N SER A 580 15.93 22.90 -17.77
CA SER A 580 17.32 23.16 -18.12
C SER A 580 17.56 22.65 -19.54
N GLY A 581 17.17 23.48 -20.51
CA GLY A 581 17.44 23.31 -21.93
C GLY A 581 18.25 24.50 -22.41
N THR A 582 19.49 24.21 -22.83
CA THR A 582 20.37 25.05 -23.65
C THR A 582 20.81 26.40 -23.05
N GLY A 583 21.77 26.34 -22.12
CA GLY A 583 22.80 27.38 -22.08
C GLY A 583 23.73 27.16 -23.28
N SER A 584 23.79 28.17 -24.15
CA SER A 584 24.62 28.27 -25.36
C SER A 584 26.08 27.88 -25.16
#